data_AF-A0A1I7ZHH6-F1
#
_entry.id   AF-A0A1I7ZHH6-F1
#
_cell.length_a   1.000
_cell.length_b   1.000
_cell.length_c   1.000
_cell.angle_alpha   90.00
_cell.angle_beta   90.00
_cell.angle_gamma   90.00
#
_symmetry.space_group_name_H-M   'P 1'
#
loop_
_entity.id
_entity.type
_entity.pdbx_description
1 polymer ?
#
loop_
_entity_poly.entity_id
_entity_poly.type
_entity_poly.pdbx_seq_one_letter_code
_entity_poly.pdbx_strand_id
1 'polypeptide(L)'
;MASVIAMDYNLTTTVHMLPSYFNNAITVICSILPSLAPNIFILVVGINSSVIRDKFRNSIVTMTIGNLFAAIVPLGFHLLYFYFYYTGAPINFLLCSFLRRFTTFSYTPMLAGSCLVAVERFYGVCLNKMFSRGKLLLLTASLWFYPFLVFLSQMTSSKVRIEDICGPTKGAHFTWLLDINTGLFIGYPIVAFGLNAAILMYLSRNSKKLVVA
;
A
#
# COMPACT_ATOMS: atom_id res chain seq x y z
N MET A 1 -2.17 25.76 -8.25
CA MET A 1 -3.60 25.82 -8.64
C MET A 1 -3.81 24.88 -9.81
N ALA A 2 -4.60 23.83 -9.64
CA ALA A 2 -4.98 22.95 -10.75
C ALA A 2 -6.22 23.54 -11.42
N SER A 3 -6.13 23.90 -12.70
CA SER A 3 -7.28 24.28 -13.51
C SER A 3 -8.20 23.08 -13.67
N VAL A 4 -9.47 23.24 -13.25
CA VAL A 4 -10.53 22.28 -13.55
C VAL A 4 -10.94 22.55 -15.00
N ILE A 5 -10.40 21.75 -15.93
CA ILE A 5 -10.80 21.82 -17.33
C ILE A 5 -12.12 21.06 -17.45
N ALA A 6 -13.21 21.77 -17.75
CA ALA A 6 -14.48 21.19 -18.15
C ALA A 6 -14.36 20.66 -19.60
N MET A 7 -13.65 19.54 -19.78
CA MET A 7 -13.73 18.72 -20.98
C MET A 7 -14.46 17.44 -20.59
N ASP A 8 -15.44 17.03 -21.41
CA ASP A 8 -16.19 15.79 -21.21
C ASP A 8 -15.32 14.57 -21.56
N TYR A 9 -14.39 14.22 -20.66
CA TYR A 9 -13.64 12.98 -20.74
C TYR A 9 -14.59 11.80 -20.53
N ASN A 10 -14.78 11.00 -21.57
CA ASN A 10 -15.69 9.85 -21.58
C ASN A 10 -14.94 8.52 -21.74
N LEU A 11 -15.68 7.42 -21.83
CA LEU A 11 -15.15 6.06 -21.99
C LEU A 11 -14.31 5.86 -23.25
N THR A 12 -14.46 6.70 -24.28
CA THR A 12 -13.73 6.58 -25.54
C THR A 12 -12.54 7.53 -25.64
N THR A 13 -12.38 8.44 -24.66
CA THR A 13 -11.28 9.40 -24.68
C THR A 13 -9.95 8.70 -24.44
N THR A 14 -8.96 9.05 -25.25
CA THR A 14 -7.60 8.55 -25.13
C THR A 14 -6.65 9.65 -24.67
N VAL A 15 -5.58 9.22 -24.01
CA VAL A 15 -4.51 10.08 -23.47
C VAL A 15 -3.15 9.47 -23.80
N HIS A 16 -2.10 10.28 -23.75
CA HIS A 16 -0.72 9.82 -23.94
C HIS A 16 0.06 9.92 -22.64
N MET A 17 1.05 9.03 -22.48
CA MET A 17 2.01 9.13 -21.38
C MET A 17 2.88 10.38 -21.58
N LEU A 18 3.06 11.15 -20.52
CA LEU A 18 3.80 12.41 -20.51
C LEU A 18 5.29 12.14 -20.24
N PRO A 19 6.21 12.73 -21.02
CA PRO A 19 7.66 12.59 -20.80
C PRO A 19 8.13 13.05 -19.42
N SER A 20 7.40 13.98 -18.80
CA SER A 20 7.72 14.52 -17.48
C SER A 20 7.81 13.46 -16.38
N TYR A 21 7.16 12.30 -16.55
CA TYR A 21 7.16 11.23 -15.55
C TYR A 21 8.32 10.24 -15.68
N PHE A 22 9.14 10.34 -16.75
CA PHE A 22 10.14 9.32 -17.08
C PHE A 22 11.12 9.05 -15.94
N ASN A 23 11.69 10.11 -15.35
CA ASN A 23 12.65 9.97 -14.25
C ASN A 23 11.99 9.39 -12.99
N ASN A 24 10.77 9.84 -12.66
CA ASN A 24 10.01 9.31 -11.52
C ASN A 24 9.74 7.81 -11.69
N ALA A 25 9.39 7.37 -12.90
CA ALA A 25 9.16 5.97 -13.20
C ALA A 25 10.41 5.11 -12.97
N ILE A 26 11.59 5.59 -13.39
CA ILE A 26 12.86 4.91 -13.12
C ILE A 26 13.11 4.83 -11.61
N THR A 27 13.00 5.94 -10.89
CA THR A 27 13.21 5.98 -9.44
C THR A 27 12.31 4.98 -8.72
N VAL A 28 11.03 4.91 -9.09
CA VAL A 28 10.09 3.97 -8.48
C VAL A 28 10.50 2.53 -8.77
N ILE A 29 10.81 2.15 -10.01
CA ILE A 29 11.26 0.79 -10.33
C ILE A 29 12.53 0.43 -9.57
N CYS A 30 13.54 1.30 -9.57
CA CYS A 30 14.80 1.08 -8.86
C CYS A 30 14.60 0.93 -7.34
N SER A 31 13.58 1.58 -6.76
CA SER A 31 13.23 1.41 -5.35
C SER A 31 12.49 0.10 -5.06
N ILE A 32 11.73 -0.43 -6.02
CA ILE A 32 10.92 -1.64 -5.86
C ILE A 32 11.76 -2.90 -6.04
N LEU A 33 12.61 -2.96 -7.07
CA LEU A 33 13.33 -4.18 -7.44
C LEU A 33 14.11 -4.84 -6.28
N PRO A 34 14.86 -4.09 -5.44
CA PRO A 34 15.59 -4.68 -4.31
C PRO A 34 14.68 -5.32 -3.25
N SER A 35 13.42 -4.89 -3.17
CA SER A 35 12.47 -5.39 -2.16
C SER A 35 11.84 -6.73 -2.55
N LEU A 36 11.86 -7.12 -3.84
CA LEU A 36 11.19 -8.33 -4.30
C LEU A 36 11.84 -9.60 -3.74
N ALA A 37 13.16 -9.73 -3.88
CA ALA A 37 13.90 -10.90 -3.44
C ALA A 37 13.70 -11.23 -1.94
N PRO A 38 13.88 -10.28 -0.98
CA PRO A 38 13.66 -10.58 0.42
C PRO A 38 12.20 -10.90 0.74
N ASN A 39 11.23 -10.21 0.14
CA ASN A 39 9.81 -10.51 0.40
C ASN A 39 9.39 -11.89 -0.16
N ILE A 40 9.89 -12.29 -1.34
CA ILE A 40 9.65 -13.64 -1.88
C ILE A 40 10.26 -14.69 -0.95
N PHE A 41 11.50 -14.49 -0.51
CA PHE A 41 12.17 -15.39 0.42
C PHE A 41 11.39 -15.54 1.75
N ILE A 42 11.00 -14.43 2.36
CA ILE A 42 10.22 -14.42 3.61
C ILE A 42 8.88 -15.14 3.41
N LEU A 43 8.21 -14.95 2.26
CA LEU A 43 6.95 -15.62 1.97
C LEU A 43 7.13 -17.14 1.84
N VAL A 44 8.13 -17.59 1.08
CA VAL A 44 8.43 -19.01 0.88
C VAL A 44 8.76 -19.68 2.22
N VAL A 45 9.62 -19.07 3.02
CA VAL A 45 9.97 -19.58 4.36
C VAL A 45 8.74 -19.53 5.28
N GLY A 46 7.97 -18.44 5.26
CA GLY A 46 6.77 -18.27 6.06
C GLY A 46 5.66 -19.27 5.75
N ILE A 47 5.55 -19.78 4.53
CA ILE A 47 4.57 -20.79 4.14
C ILE A 47 5.09 -22.22 4.36
N ASN A 48 6.37 -22.48 4.11
CA ASN A 48 6.89 -23.85 4.07
C ASN A 48 7.63 -24.28 5.36
N SER A 49 8.07 -23.34 6.19
CA SER A 49 8.85 -23.69 7.38
C SER A 49 7.99 -24.31 8.47
N SER A 50 8.31 -25.55 8.84
CA SER A 50 7.79 -26.23 10.04
C SER A 50 8.42 -25.73 11.34
N VAL A 51 9.51 -24.95 11.24
CA VAL A 51 10.27 -24.39 12.37
C VAL A 51 9.64 -23.11 12.90
N ILE A 52 8.99 -22.31 12.04
CA ILE A 52 8.25 -21.11 12.45
C ILE A 52 6.90 -21.54 13.03
N ARG A 53 6.89 -21.97 14.30
CA ARG A 53 5.67 -22.30 15.04
C ARG A 53 4.92 -21.04 15.53
N ASP A 54 3.97 -20.65 14.70
CA ASP A 54 2.59 -20.19 14.99
C ASP A 54 2.26 -18.86 15.68
N LYS A 55 3.06 -18.24 16.56
CA LYS A 55 2.51 -17.08 17.32
C LYS A 55 2.26 -15.82 16.48
N PHE A 56 3.15 -15.51 15.53
CA PHE A 56 3.06 -14.30 14.68
C PHE A 56 3.19 -14.60 13.18
N ARG A 57 3.12 -15.89 12.82
CA ARG A 57 3.35 -16.35 11.45
C ARG A 57 2.33 -15.74 10.47
N ASN A 58 1.06 -15.75 10.84
CA ASN A 58 -0.02 -15.29 9.97
C ASN A 58 0.11 -13.78 9.66
N SER A 59 0.40 -12.95 10.65
CA SER A 59 0.59 -11.51 10.40
C SER A 59 1.80 -11.21 9.53
N ILE A 60 2.92 -11.93 9.75
CA ILE A 60 4.13 -11.78 8.92
C ILE A 60 3.84 -12.18 7.48
N VAL A 61 3.16 -13.31 7.27
CA VAL A 61 2.75 -13.75 5.92
C VAL A 61 1.80 -12.74 5.29
N THR A 62 0.78 -12.26 6.01
CA THR A 62 -0.16 -11.24 5.51
C THR A 62 0.55 -9.94 5.13
N MET A 63 1.47 -9.44 5.97
CA MET A 63 2.27 -8.26 5.66
C MET A 63 3.15 -8.48 4.43
N THR A 64 3.80 -9.64 4.33
CA THR A 64 4.70 -9.96 3.22
C THR A 64 3.94 -10.05 1.89
N ILE A 65 2.74 -10.65 1.89
CA ILE A 65 1.83 -10.64 0.73
C ILE A 65 1.45 -9.20 0.37
N GLY A 66 1.13 -8.37 1.38
CA GLY A 66 0.83 -6.95 1.18
C GLY A 66 2.00 -6.18 0.55
N ASN A 67 3.23 -6.43 1.01
CA ASN A 67 4.44 -5.83 0.44
C ASN A 67 4.67 -6.26 -1.01
N LEU A 68 4.52 -7.55 -1.32
CA LEU A 68 4.65 -8.06 -2.68
C LEU A 68 3.58 -7.47 -3.60
N PHE A 69 2.34 -7.37 -3.13
CA PHE A 69 1.27 -6.72 -3.87
C PHE A 69 1.59 -5.24 -4.15
N ALA A 70 2.06 -4.51 -3.13
CA ALA A 70 2.51 -3.12 -3.23
C ALA A 70 3.79 -2.93 -4.06
N ALA A 71 4.51 -4.01 -4.38
CA ALA A 71 5.67 -3.99 -5.27
C ALA A 71 5.26 -4.32 -6.72
N ILE A 72 4.51 -5.41 -6.92
CA ILE A 72 4.13 -5.93 -8.23
C ILE A 72 3.17 -5.00 -8.95
N VAL A 73 2.17 -4.45 -8.26
CA VAL A 73 1.17 -3.58 -8.91
C VAL A 73 1.82 -2.29 -9.44
N PRO A 74 2.59 -1.52 -8.64
CA PRO A 74 3.28 -0.37 -9.19
C PRO A 74 4.34 -0.76 -10.23
N LEU A 75 5.08 -1.85 -10.05
CA LEU A 75 6.04 -2.29 -11.07
C LEU A 75 5.36 -2.53 -12.42
N GLY A 76 4.23 -3.25 -12.44
CA GLY A 76 3.45 -3.49 -13.65
C GLY A 76 2.94 -2.19 -14.28
N PHE A 77 2.44 -1.26 -13.47
CA PHE A 77 2.01 0.05 -13.97
C PHE A 77 3.16 0.86 -14.60
N HIS A 78 4.34 0.86 -13.99
CA HIS A 78 5.50 1.59 -14.53
C HIS A 78 6.10 0.91 -15.78
N LEU A 79 6.04 -0.43 -15.87
CA LEU A 79 6.38 -1.15 -17.09
C LEU A 79 5.41 -0.83 -18.23
N LEU A 80 4.11 -0.75 -17.94
CA LEU A 80 3.10 -0.28 -18.90
C LEU A 80 3.36 1.17 -19.32
N TYR A 81 3.74 2.05 -18.38
CA TYR A 81 4.15 3.41 -18.71
C TYR A 81 5.26 3.43 -19.76
N PHE A 82 6.35 2.66 -19.57
CA PHE A 82 7.43 2.58 -20.55
C PHE A 82 6.96 2.03 -21.89
N TYR A 83 6.13 0.99 -21.89
CA TYR A 83 5.56 0.43 -23.12
C TYR A 83 4.79 1.49 -23.93
N PHE A 84 3.83 2.18 -23.31
CA PHE A 84 3.04 3.22 -24.00
C PHE A 84 3.87 4.46 -24.36
N TYR A 85 4.86 4.82 -23.53
CA TYR A 85 5.78 5.92 -23.80
C TYR A 85 6.64 5.65 -25.05
N TYR A 86 7.27 4.47 -25.14
CA TYR A 86 8.16 4.13 -26.26
C TYR A 86 7.41 3.83 -27.56
N THR A 87 6.21 3.25 -27.48
CA THR A 87 5.39 2.95 -28.67
C THR A 87 4.62 4.18 -29.16
N GLY A 88 4.50 5.23 -28.34
CA GLY A 88 3.64 6.39 -28.61
C GLY A 88 2.14 6.05 -28.65
N ALA A 89 1.77 4.82 -28.30
CA ALA A 89 0.39 4.36 -28.38
C ALA A 89 -0.50 5.13 -27.39
N PRO A 90 -1.72 5.52 -27.81
CA PRO A 90 -2.69 6.11 -26.88
C PRO A 90 -3.18 5.07 -25.88
N ILE A 91 -3.41 5.49 -24.63
CA ILE A 91 -4.08 4.69 -23.61
C ILE A 91 -5.48 5.26 -23.34
N ASN A 92 -6.44 4.39 -23.05
CA ASN A 92 -7.77 4.82 -22.66
C ASN A 92 -7.75 5.63 -21.35
N PHE A 93 -8.47 6.75 -21.30
CA PHE A 93 -8.56 7.64 -20.13
C PHE A 93 -8.99 6.92 -18.86
N LEU A 94 -10.03 6.06 -18.96
CA LEU A 94 -10.53 5.31 -17.81
C LEU A 94 -9.52 4.26 -17.36
N LEU A 95 -8.84 3.60 -18.31
CA LEU A 95 -7.78 2.65 -18.00
C LEU A 95 -6.60 3.33 -17.30
N CYS A 96 -6.11 4.47 -17.80
CA CYS A 96 -5.02 5.19 -17.13
C CYS A 96 -5.44 5.65 -15.72
N SER A 97 -6.66 6.18 -15.60
CA SER A 97 -7.23 6.59 -14.31
C SER A 97 -7.30 5.42 -13.33
N PHE A 98 -7.85 4.29 -13.76
CA PHE A 98 -7.95 3.07 -12.96
C PHE A 98 -6.57 2.60 -12.52
N LEU A 99 -5.64 2.40 -13.46
CA LEU A 99 -4.30 1.89 -13.16
C LEU A 99 -3.57 2.79 -12.16
N ARG A 100 -3.67 4.11 -12.31
CA ARG A 100 -3.03 5.06 -11.39
C ARG A 100 -3.66 5.03 -9.99
N ARG A 101 -4.99 5.06 -9.89
CA ARG A 101 -5.67 5.01 -8.59
C ARG A 101 -5.51 3.65 -7.91
N PHE A 102 -5.54 2.57 -8.68
CA PHE A 102 -5.29 1.23 -8.19
C PHE A 102 -3.84 1.05 -7.71
N THR A 103 -2.87 1.61 -8.42
CA THR A 103 -1.46 1.67 -7.98
C THR A 103 -1.34 2.38 -6.64
N THR A 104 -2.01 3.53 -6.46
CA THR A 104 -2.01 4.26 -5.19
C THR A 104 -2.65 3.44 -4.07
N PHE A 105 -3.81 2.83 -4.35
CA PHE A 105 -4.50 1.95 -3.43
C PHE A 105 -3.62 0.76 -3.01
N SER A 106 -2.82 0.22 -3.93
CA SER A 106 -1.95 -0.93 -3.70
C SER A 106 -0.81 -0.72 -2.70
N TYR A 107 -0.53 0.53 -2.29
CA TYR A 107 0.41 0.81 -1.19
C TYR A 107 -0.23 0.59 0.20
N THR A 108 -1.57 0.60 0.29
CA THR A 108 -2.30 0.42 1.54
C THR A 108 -1.91 -0.87 2.28
N PRO A 109 -1.86 -2.05 1.63
CA PRO A 109 -1.54 -3.31 2.28
C PRO A 109 -0.16 -3.32 2.95
N MET A 110 0.83 -2.67 2.33
CA MET A 110 2.19 -2.53 2.86
C MET A 110 2.18 -1.69 4.16
N LEU A 111 1.57 -0.50 4.11
CA LEU A 111 1.54 0.41 5.26
C LEU A 111 0.67 -0.15 6.39
N ALA A 112 -0.54 -0.62 6.08
CA ALA A 112 -1.44 -1.25 7.03
C ALA A 112 -0.85 -2.55 7.61
N GLY A 113 -0.10 -3.33 6.81
CA GLY A 113 0.56 -4.56 7.22
C GLY A 113 1.57 -4.33 8.35
N SER A 114 2.34 -3.24 8.29
CA SER A 114 3.28 -2.87 9.36
C SER A 114 2.58 -2.60 10.69
N CYS A 115 1.44 -1.89 10.65
CA CYS A 115 0.61 -1.61 11.82
C CYS A 115 -0.01 -2.89 12.38
N LEU A 116 -0.54 -3.76 11.50
CA LEU A 116 -1.14 -5.03 11.87
C LEU A 116 -0.16 -5.94 12.61
N VAL A 117 1.08 -6.08 12.12
CA VAL A 117 2.13 -6.86 12.80
C VAL A 117 2.49 -6.24 14.15
N ALA A 118 2.62 -4.91 14.23
CA ALA A 118 2.95 -4.22 15.47
C ALA A 118 1.86 -4.40 16.55
N VAL A 119 0.59 -4.31 16.16
CA VAL A 119 -0.55 -4.55 17.06
C VAL A 119 -0.56 -6.00 17.56
N GLU A 120 -0.43 -6.98 16.66
CA GLU A 120 -0.43 -8.39 17.08
C GLU A 120 0.72 -8.69 18.05
N ARG A 121 1.93 -8.18 17.77
CA ARG A 121 3.09 -8.33 18.65
C ARG A 121 2.88 -7.64 19.99
N PHE A 122 2.32 -6.43 20.01
CA PHE A 122 2.05 -5.71 21.25
C PHE A 122 1.11 -6.50 22.15
N TYR A 123 -0.01 -7.00 21.62
CA TYR A 123 -0.94 -7.83 22.39
C TYR A 123 -0.32 -9.15 22.82
N GLY A 124 0.46 -9.79 21.95
CA GLY A 124 1.09 -11.07 22.23
C GLY A 124 2.22 -11.01 23.25
N VAL A 125 2.96 -9.90 23.32
CA VAL A 125 4.13 -9.71 24.21
C VAL A 125 3.75 -8.95 25.48
N CYS A 126 3.08 -7.80 25.37
CA CYS A 126 2.81 -6.93 26.51
C CYS A 126 1.54 -7.35 27.28
N LEU A 127 0.54 -7.88 26.58
CA LEU A 127 -0.76 -8.25 27.18
C LEU A 127 -0.99 -9.75 27.29
N ASN A 128 -0.05 -10.57 26.79
CA ASN A 128 -0.15 -12.03 26.68
C ASN A 128 -1.48 -12.52 26.06
N LYS A 129 -2.03 -11.77 25.09
CA LYS A 129 -3.27 -12.10 24.38
C LYS A 129 -2.96 -12.45 22.94
N MET A 130 -3.45 -13.59 22.46
CA MET A 130 -3.30 -14.00 21.06
C MET A 130 -4.46 -13.48 20.22
N PHE A 131 -4.15 -13.06 18.99
CA PHE A 131 -5.16 -12.74 17.99
C PHE A 131 -5.65 -14.05 17.36
N SER A 132 -6.97 -14.24 17.33
CA SER A 132 -7.56 -15.27 16.48
C SER A 132 -7.48 -14.84 15.02
N ARG A 133 -7.50 -15.80 14.08
CA ARG A 133 -7.50 -15.51 12.64
C ARG A 133 -8.64 -14.56 12.22
N GLY A 134 -9.81 -14.71 12.83
CA GLY A 134 -10.95 -13.81 12.59
C GLY A 134 -10.70 -12.36 13.02
N LYS A 135 -10.04 -12.15 14.18
CA LYS A 135 -9.66 -10.80 14.63
C LYS A 135 -8.60 -10.18 13.73
N LEU A 136 -7.65 -10.98 13.24
CA LEU A 136 -6.63 -10.54 12.28
C LEU A 136 -7.28 -10.11 10.96
N LEU A 137 -8.22 -10.90 10.44
CA LEU A 137 -8.97 -10.59 9.23
C LEU A 137 -9.79 -9.30 9.41
N LEU A 138 -10.50 -9.16 10.53
CA LEU A 138 -11.30 -7.97 10.82
C LEU A 138 -10.43 -6.71 10.92
N LEU A 139 -9.26 -6.81 11.57
CA LEU A 139 -8.31 -5.71 11.65
C LEU A 139 -7.78 -5.33 10.26
N THR A 140 -7.41 -6.33 9.44
CA THR A 140 -6.97 -6.11 8.06
C THR A 140 -8.03 -5.38 7.24
N ALA A 141 -9.27 -5.89 7.27
CA ALA A 141 -10.39 -5.29 6.55
C ALA A 141 -10.67 -3.85 7.01
N SER A 142 -10.59 -3.59 8.32
CA SER A 142 -10.80 -2.25 8.88
C SER A 142 -9.74 -1.25 8.40
N LEU A 143 -8.47 -1.67 8.35
CA LEU A 143 -7.37 -0.82 7.87
C LEU A 143 -7.43 -0.56 6.35
N TRP A 144 -8.07 -1.45 5.59
CA TRP A 144 -8.24 -1.32 4.14
C TRP A 144 -9.51 -0.57 3.74
N PHE A 145 -10.51 -0.55 4.61
CA PHE A 145 -11.83 -0.01 4.32
C PHE A 145 -11.76 1.45 3.83
N TYR A 146 -11.06 2.32 4.56
CA TYR A 146 -11.00 3.73 4.19
C TYR A 146 -10.26 3.98 2.86
N PRO A 147 -9.05 3.45 2.63
CA PRO A 147 -8.39 3.58 1.32
C PRO A 147 -9.19 2.99 0.15
N PHE A 148 -9.96 1.92 0.40
CA PHE A 148 -10.88 1.36 -0.60
C PHE A 148 -12.02 2.34 -0.92
N LEU A 149 -12.61 2.99 0.08
CA LEU A 149 -13.62 4.05 -0.15
C LEU A 149 -13.05 5.22 -0.96
N VAL A 150 -11.80 5.62 -0.71
CA VAL A 150 -11.13 6.68 -1.46
C VAL A 150 -10.95 6.27 -2.93
N PHE A 151 -10.49 5.04 -3.17
CA PHE A 151 -10.39 4.48 -4.51
C PHE A 151 -11.73 4.48 -5.24
N LEU A 152 -12.80 3.97 -4.60
CA LEU A 152 -14.14 3.98 -5.17
C LEU A 152 -14.63 5.40 -5.48
N SER A 153 -14.44 6.35 -4.55
CA SER A 153 -14.82 7.75 -4.74
C SER A 153 -14.12 8.39 -5.93
N GLN A 154 -12.83 8.08 -6.16
CA GLN A 154 -12.11 8.56 -7.33
C GLN A 154 -12.65 7.95 -8.62
N MET A 155 -12.99 6.66 -8.63
CA MET A 155 -13.46 5.98 -9.85
C MET A 155 -14.89 6.36 -10.24
N THR A 156 -15.75 6.68 -9.27
CA THR A 156 -17.14 7.11 -9.51
C THR A 156 -17.29 8.60 -9.76
N SER A 157 -16.29 9.41 -9.39
CA SER A 157 -16.30 10.85 -9.60
C SER A 157 -16.27 11.23 -11.09
N SER A 158 -16.93 12.35 -11.40
CA SER A 158 -16.87 13.04 -12.70
C SER A 158 -15.74 14.08 -12.77
N LYS A 159 -15.06 14.37 -11.66
CA LYS A 159 -13.97 15.36 -11.62
C LYS A 159 -12.73 14.83 -12.30
N VAL A 160 -12.13 15.65 -13.15
CA VAL A 160 -10.86 15.37 -13.82
C VAL A 160 -9.75 16.24 -13.23
N ARG A 161 -8.56 15.66 -13.06
CA ARG A 161 -7.36 16.35 -12.60
C ARG A 161 -6.26 16.10 -13.62
N ILE A 162 -5.45 17.13 -13.88
CA ILE A 162 -4.24 17.00 -14.69
C ILE A 162 -3.12 16.51 -13.78
N GLU A 163 -2.51 15.40 -14.17
CA GLU A 163 -1.43 14.77 -13.46
C GLU A 163 -0.26 14.45 -14.40
N ASP A 164 0.90 14.23 -13.80
CA ASP A 164 2.22 14.12 -14.45
C ASP A 164 2.45 12.87 -15.30
N ILE A 165 1.60 11.84 -15.21
CA ILE A 165 1.76 10.56 -15.93
C ILE A 165 1.09 10.57 -17.29
N CYS A 166 -0.23 10.78 -17.33
CA CYS A 166 -1.02 10.69 -18.56
C CYS A 166 -1.89 11.91 -18.77
N GLY A 167 -1.53 13.04 -18.13
CA GLY A 167 -2.31 14.26 -18.13
C GLY A 167 -3.63 14.05 -17.38
N PRO A 168 -4.80 14.17 -18.04
CA PRO A 168 -6.09 14.08 -17.38
C PRO A 168 -6.38 12.69 -16.81
N THR A 169 -6.72 12.62 -15.53
CA THR A 169 -7.21 11.41 -14.83
C THR A 169 -8.40 11.73 -13.94
N LYS A 170 -9.20 10.72 -13.57
CA LYS A 170 -10.26 10.88 -12.58
C LYS A 170 -9.71 11.27 -11.21
N GLY A 171 -10.31 12.28 -10.58
CA GLY A 171 -10.00 12.75 -9.23
C GLY A 171 -11.16 12.56 -8.26
N ALA A 172 -10.87 12.56 -6.95
CA ALA A 172 -11.90 12.39 -5.93
C ALA A 172 -12.95 13.52 -5.96
N HIS A 173 -14.20 13.17 -5.69
CA HIS A 173 -15.28 14.16 -5.59
C HIS A 173 -15.01 15.14 -4.44
N PHE A 174 -14.55 14.61 -3.31
CA PHE A 174 -14.21 15.35 -2.11
C PHE A 174 -12.70 15.34 -1.88
N THR A 175 -12.07 16.51 -1.87
CA THR A 175 -10.62 16.64 -1.69
C THR A 175 -10.18 16.22 -0.28
N TRP A 176 -10.99 16.47 0.74
CA TRP A 176 -10.71 16.08 2.12
C TRP A 176 -10.54 14.56 2.30
N LEU A 177 -11.17 13.74 1.46
CA LEU A 177 -10.97 12.28 1.49
C LEU A 177 -9.51 11.90 1.21
N LEU A 178 -8.85 12.64 0.31
CA LEU A 178 -7.44 12.46 -0.03
C LEU A 178 -6.52 12.91 1.10
N ASP A 179 -6.86 13.99 1.78
CA ASP A 179 -6.08 14.52 2.91
C ASP A 179 -6.08 13.53 4.07
N ILE A 180 -7.25 12.96 4.40
CA ILE A 180 -7.35 11.89 5.39
C ILE A 180 -6.60 10.63 4.94
N ASN A 181 -6.67 10.25 3.65
CA ASN A 181 -5.94 9.10 3.15
C ASN A 181 -4.42 9.27 3.33
N THR A 182 -3.91 10.46 3.02
CA THR A 182 -2.51 10.83 3.28
C THR A 182 -2.19 10.78 4.77
N GLY A 183 -3.09 11.33 5.61
CA GLY A 183 -2.97 11.26 7.07
C GLY A 183 -2.91 9.82 7.59
N LEU A 184 -3.70 8.90 7.04
CA LEU A 184 -3.65 7.47 7.40
C LEU A 184 -2.34 6.82 6.94
N PHE A 185 -1.85 7.14 5.74
CA PHE A 185 -0.58 6.61 5.24
C PHE A 185 0.61 7.04 6.10
N ILE A 186 0.55 8.22 6.70
CA ILE A 186 1.53 8.70 7.69
C ILE A 186 1.25 8.10 9.08
N GLY A 187 -0.02 7.98 9.47
CA GLY A 187 -0.43 7.49 10.77
C GLY A 187 -0.07 6.01 11.01
N TYR A 188 -0.24 5.15 10.01
CA TYR A 188 0.09 3.72 10.11
C TYR A 188 1.53 3.45 10.56
N PRO A 189 2.58 3.98 9.90
CA PRO A 189 3.95 3.77 10.35
C PRO A 189 4.24 4.42 11.71
N ILE A 190 3.63 5.57 12.04
CA ILE A 190 3.80 6.21 13.36
C ILE A 190 3.24 5.32 14.47
N VAL A 191 2.05 4.77 14.29
CA VAL A 191 1.43 3.84 15.25
C VAL A 191 2.29 2.58 15.36
N ALA A 192 2.74 2.02 14.24
CA ALA A 192 3.62 0.86 14.25
C ALA A 192 4.92 1.13 15.01
N PHE A 193 5.55 2.30 14.81
CA PHE A 193 6.74 2.72 15.53
C PHE A 193 6.48 2.84 17.04
N GLY A 194 5.42 3.54 17.44
CA GLY A 194 5.06 3.71 18.85
C GLY A 194 4.80 2.38 19.57
N LEU A 195 4.10 1.44 18.92
CA LEU A 195 3.86 0.10 19.46
C LEU A 195 5.16 -0.70 19.59
N ASN A 196 6.05 -0.66 18.60
CA ASN A 196 7.35 -1.35 18.69
C ASN A 196 8.24 -0.74 19.79
N ALA A 197 8.22 0.59 19.98
CA ALA A 197 8.91 1.24 21.09
C ALA A 197 8.34 0.80 22.45
N ALA A 198 7.01 0.68 22.57
CA ALA A 198 6.36 0.17 23.78
C ALA A 198 6.74 -1.29 24.09
N ILE A 199 6.80 -2.15 23.07
CA ILE A 199 7.29 -3.53 23.20
C ILE A 199 8.73 -3.55 23.70
N LEU A 200 9.61 -2.73 23.12
CA LEU A 200 11.01 -2.65 23.53
C LEU A 200 11.16 -2.19 24.99
N MET A 201 10.40 -1.18 25.41
CA MET A 201 10.37 -0.73 26.81
C MET A 201 9.88 -1.83 27.76
N TYR A 202 8.83 -2.56 27.37
CA TYR A 202 8.30 -3.68 28.16
C TYR A 202 9.35 -4.80 28.32
N LEU A 203 10.01 -5.19 27.23
CA LEU A 203 11.07 -6.20 27.25
C LEU A 203 12.27 -5.74 28.07
N SER A 204 12.70 -4.49 27.92
CA SER A 204 13.82 -3.91 28.69
C SER A 204 13.53 -3.96 30.20
N ARG A 205 12.34 -3.54 30.63
CA ARG A 205 11.92 -3.54 32.04
C ARG A 205 11.77 -4.96 32.63
N ASN A 206 11.36 -5.93 31.81
CA ASN A 206 11.13 -7.31 32.26
C ASN A 206 12.28 -8.28 31.90
N SER A 207 13.36 -7.79 31.29
CA SER A 207 14.50 -8.59 30.83
C SER A 207 15.09 -9.47 31.93
N LYS A 208 15.22 -8.95 33.16
CA LYS A 208 15.72 -9.69 34.31
C LYS A 208 14.82 -10.84 34.77
N LYS A 209 13.51 -10.76 34.50
CA LYS A 209 12.54 -11.82 34.84
C LYS A 209 12.47 -12.92 33.77
N LEU A 210 12.92 -12.62 32.55
CA LEU A 210 12.88 -13.54 31.40
C LEU A 210 14.10 -14.48 31.31
N VAL A 211 15.19 -14.17 32.01
CA VAL A 211 16.42 -15.01 32.03
C VAL A 211 16.36 -16.12 33.10
N VAL A 212 15.40 -16.05 34.02
CA VAL A 212 15.30 -16.95 35.19
C VAL A 212 14.16 -17.99 35.06
N ALA A 213 13.43 -17.99 33.94
CA ALA A 213 12.40 -18.98 33.60
C ALA A 213 12.89 -19.88 32.46
#